data_AF-A0A662IC62-F1
#
_entry.id   AF-A0A662IC62-F1
#
_cell.length_a   1.000
_cell.length_b   1.000
_cell.length_c   1.000
_cell.angle_alpha   90.00
_cell.angle_beta   90.00
_cell.angle_gamma   90.00
#
_symmetry.space_group_name_H-M   'P 1'
#
loop_
_entity.id
_entity.type
_entity.pdbx_description
1 polymer ?
#
loop_
_entity_poly.entity_id
_entity_poly.type
_entity_poly.pdbx_seq_one_letter_code
_entity_poly.pdbx_strand_id
1 'polypeptide(L)'
;FLRTADAILKGEVKRIIPRAERCEVETLASMVEASRALNYVYKVVNHSYTLAKKFKSYWLLLQLDALLPFIAQEVRAYENVVDALAKQLPIGDSVGPLVVATLARELNAEEVKLGVEDTCVYQADFEGRRLLLIKAEGPGSNTGRLDEALRRVLAGWGANATLVVTIDAALKFEGERSGDVAEGYGVAIGGTGVEKYGIEEVLTEYGLKPYALLIKMSEEEALSPLSRELYEACLSAKERVKQIVLENSAQGDTVIIVGVGNTVGVA
;
A
#
# COMPACT_ATOMS: atom_id res chain seq x y z
N PHE A 1 16.68 8.39 2.07
CA PHE A 1 16.09 9.52 2.80
C PHE A 1 14.77 9.12 3.47
N LEU A 2 13.75 8.66 2.71
CA LEU A 2 12.44 8.25 3.25
C LEU A 2 12.54 7.20 4.37
N ARG A 3 13.22 6.07 4.13
CA ARG A 3 13.44 5.01 5.14
C ARG A 3 14.14 5.49 6.41
N THR A 4 15.08 6.42 6.26
CA THR A 4 15.82 7.00 7.40
C THR A 4 14.94 7.92 8.23
N ALA A 5 14.07 8.70 7.58
CA ALA A 5 13.13 9.58 8.27
C ALA A 5 12.10 8.77 9.07
N ASP A 6 11.55 7.70 8.48
CA ASP A 6 10.62 6.77 9.14
C ASP A 6 11.28 6.11 10.37
N ALA A 7 12.50 5.57 10.22
CA ALA A 7 13.23 4.95 11.33
C ALA A 7 13.52 5.93 12.48
N ILE A 8 13.87 7.19 12.15
CA ILE A 8 14.07 8.24 13.17
C ILE A 8 12.76 8.54 13.87
N LEU A 9 11.66 8.68 13.14
CA LEU A 9 10.35 8.97 13.73
C LEU A 9 9.89 7.85 14.66
N LYS A 10 9.97 6.59 14.23
CA LYS A 10 9.68 5.41 15.07
C LYS A 10 10.57 5.37 16.31
N GLY A 11 11.86 5.70 16.16
CA GLY A 11 12.80 5.82 17.28
C GLY A 11 12.41 6.90 18.30
N GLU A 12 11.97 8.06 17.83
CA GLU A 12 11.48 9.16 18.66
C GLU A 12 10.18 8.79 19.40
N VAL A 13 9.23 8.15 18.71
CA VAL A 13 8.00 7.63 19.32
C VAL A 13 8.33 6.62 20.42
N LYS A 14 9.21 5.65 20.14
CA LYS A 14 9.66 4.66 21.13
C LYS A 14 10.37 5.29 22.32
N ARG A 15 11.11 6.38 22.11
CA ARG A 15 11.75 7.14 23.20
C ARG A 15 10.73 7.82 24.11
N ILE A 16 9.66 8.38 23.54
CA ILE A 16 8.58 9.03 24.29
C ILE A 16 7.71 7.99 25.02
N ILE A 17 7.45 6.84 24.38
CA ILE A 17 6.63 5.75 24.92
C ILE A 17 7.43 4.44 24.93
N PRO A 18 8.36 4.23 25.90
CA PRO A 18 9.25 3.07 25.91
C PRO A 18 8.54 1.72 25.97
N ARG A 19 7.33 1.69 26.56
CA ARG A 19 6.53 0.48 26.74
C ARG A 19 5.72 0.06 25.51
N ALA A 20 5.60 0.93 24.49
CA ALA A 20 4.80 0.63 23.31
C ALA A 20 5.38 -0.58 22.55
N GLU A 21 4.53 -1.51 22.15
CA GLU A 21 4.92 -2.63 21.29
C GLU A 21 5.29 -2.14 19.89
N ARG A 22 5.93 -2.99 19.07
CA ARG A 22 6.37 -2.62 17.71
C ARG A 22 5.20 -2.09 16.85
N CYS A 23 4.11 -2.85 16.81
CA CYS A 23 2.89 -2.46 16.09
C CYS A 23 2.35 -1.11 16.58
N GLU A 24 2.31 -0.88 17.89
CA GLU A 24 1.87 0.40 18.46
C GLU A 24 2.79 1.55 18.05
N VAL A 25 4.11 1.34 18.03
CA VAL A 25 5.08 2.36 17.58
C VAL A 25 4.87 2.71 16.12
N GLU A 26 4.66 1.72 15.25
CA GLU A 26 4.37 1.91 13.83
C GLU A 26 3.09 2.73 13.64
N THR A 27 1.99 2.33 14.29
CA THR A 27 0.72 3.04 14.25
C THR A 27 0.83 4.48 14.77
N LEU A 28 1.52 4.69 15.90
CA LEU A 28 1.71 6.02 16.48
C LEU A 28 2.60 6.92 15.59
N ALA A 29 3.62 6.35 14.94
CA ALA A 29 4.43 7.09 13.99
C ALA A 29 3.56 7.60 12.82
N SER A 30 2.73 6.74 12.23
CA SER A 30 1.80 7.14 11.17
C SER A 30 0.77 8.17 11.62
N MET A 31 0.29 8.11 12.87
CA MET A 31 -0.58 9.16 13.43
C MET A 31 0.12 10.52 13.53
N VAL A 32 1.41 10.53 13.89
CA VAL A 32 2.22 11.75 13.90
C VAL A 32 2.38 12.29 12.49
N GLU A 33 2.57 11.44 11.48
CA GLU A 33 2.64 11.86 10.08
C GLU A 33 1.32 12.46 9.58
N ALA A 34 0.18 11.80 9.84
CA ALA A 34 -1.14 12.33 9.50
C ALA A 34 -1.41 13.68 10.19
N SER A 35 -1.04 13.81 11.48
CA SER A 35 -1.15 15.08 12.22
C SER A 35 -0.26 16.18 11.64
N ARG A 36 0.94 15.84 11.18
CA ARG A 36 1.84 16.77 10.48
C ARG A 36 1.25 17.23 9.16
N ALA A 37 0.61 16.33 8.41
CA ALA A 37 -0.06 16.65 7.16
C ALA A 37 -1.25 17.61 7.38
N LEU A 38 -2.12 17.33 8.36
CA LEU A 38 -3.21 18.25 8.77
C LEU A 38 -2.69 19.64 9.14
N ASN A 39 -1.61 19.72 9.93
CA ASN A 39 -1.00 20.99 10.29
C ASN A 39 -0.39 21.71 9.07
N TYR A 40 0.13 20.97 8.09
CA TYR A 40 0.62 21.53 6.85
C TYR A 40 -0.51 22.14 6.03
N VAL A 41 -1.62 21.41 5.86
CA VAL A 41 -2.84 21.90 5.18
C VAL A 41 -3.33 23.19 5.83
N TYR A 42 -3.45 23.23 7.16
CA TYR A 42 -3.81 24.45 7.89
C TYR A 42 -2.88 25.63 7.56
N LYS A 43 -1.56 25.41 7.57
CA LYS A 43 -0.57 26.45 7.26
C LYS A 43 -0.70 26.97 5.84
N VAL A 44 -0.94 26.09 4.86
CA VAL A 44 -1.12 26.45 3.45
C VAL A 44 -2.39 27.28 3.28
N VAL A 45 -3.52 26.85 3.83
CA VAL A 45 -4.80 27.58 3.77
C VAL A 45 -4.67 28.95 4.43
N ASN A 46 -4.12 29.00 5.64
CA ASN A 46 -3.92 30.25 6.37
C ASN A 46 -2.96 31.20 5.65
N HIS A 47 -1.89 30.67 5.04
CA HIS A 47 -0.98 31.44 4.22
C HIS A 47 -1.69 32.07 3.02
N SER A 48 -2.40 31.27 2.22
CA SER A 48 -3.13 31.74 1.03
C SER A 48 -4.17 32.80 1.39
N TYR A 49 -4.91 32.59 2.48
CA TYR A 49 -5.88 33.56 2.98
C TYR A 49 -5.23 34.88 3.44
N THR A 50 -4.13 34.79 4.20
CA THR A 50 -3.38 35.96 4.68
C THR A 50 -2.78 36.74 3.51
N LEU A 51 -2.26 36.04 2.50
CA LEU A 51 -1.72 36.62 1.28
C LEU A 51 -2.78 37.42 0.53
N ALA A 52 -3.96 36.83 0.35
CA ALA A 52 -5.09 37.47 -0.29
C ALA A 52 -5.51 38.77 0.42
N LYS A 53 -5.56 38.75 1.76
CA LYS A 53 -5.80 39.94 2.59
C LYS A 53 -4.71 41.00 2.43
N LYS A 54 -3.44 40.60 2.49
CA LYS A 54 -2.29 41.51 2.40
C LYS A 54 -2.30 42.29 1.09
N PHE A 55 -2.57 41.61 -0.03
CA PHE A 55 -2.66 42.25 -1.34
C PHE A 55 -4.02 42.87 -1.65
N LYS A 56 -5.03 42.68 -0.77
CA LYS A 56 -6.43 43.06 -1.01
C LYS A 56 -6.93 42.53 -2.36
N SER A 57 -6.50 41.32 -2.73
CA SER A 57 -6.78 40.72 -4.04
C SER A 57 -7.98 39.80 -3.94
N TYR A 58 -9.08 40.20 -4.59
CA TYR A 58 -10.27 39.36 -4.72
C TYR A 58 -10.00 38.08 -5.50
N TRP A 59 -9.12 38.13 -6.50
CA TRP A 59 -8.73 36.96 -7.30
C TRP A 59 -8.06 35.87 -6.48
N LEU A 60 -7.20 36.24 -5.53
CA LEU A 60 -6.57 35.27 -4.62
C LEU A 60 -7.59 34.62 -3.68
N LEU A 61 -8.64 35.35 -3.28
CA LEU A 61 -9.73 34.78 -2.50
C LEU A 61 -10.57 33.80 -3.33
N LEU A 62 -10.91 34.16 -4.57
CA LEU A 62 -11.63 33.26 -5.49
C LEU A 62 -10.85 31.98 -5.78
N GLN A 63 -9.53 32.07 -5.96
CA GLN A 63 -8.69 30.89 -6.14
C GLN A 63 -8.72 29.98 -4.91
N LEU A 64 -8.61 30.56 -3.71
CA LEU A 64 -8.71 29.78 -2.47
C LEU A 64 -10.08 29.10 -2.37
N ASP A 65 -11.16 29.84 -2.58
CA ASP A 65 -12.54 29.33 -2.55
C ASP A 65 -12.76 28.16 -3.50
N ALA A 66 -12.26 28.27 -4.74
CA ALA A 66 -12.32 27.20 -5.73
C ALA A 66 -11.55 25.93 -5.31
N LEU A 67 -10.51 26.06 -4.48
CA LEU A 67 -9.70 24.94 -3.98
C LEU A 67 -10.25 24.33 -2.68
N LEU A 68 -11.05 25.08 -1.91
CA LEU A 68 -11.57 24.63 -0.60
C LEU A 68 -12.28 23.26 -0.63
N PRO A 69 -13.08 22.89 -1.66
CA PRO A 69 -13.72 21.57 -1.69
C PRO A 69 -12.70 20.42 -1.71
N PHE A 70 -11.65 20.53 -2.51
CA PHE A 70 -10.59 19.53 -2.60
C PHE A 70 -9.78 19.45 -1.31
N ILE A 71 -9.44 20.62 -0.74
CA ILE A 71 -8.76 20.71 0.56
C ILE A 71 -9.62 20.06 1.66
N ALA A 72 -10.93 20.26 1.64
CA ALA A 72 -11.82 19.65 2.62
C ALA A 72 -11.90 18.13 2.48
N GLN A 73 -11.81 17.59 1.26
CA GLN A 73 -11.69 16.13 1.04
C GLN A 73 -10.37 15.59 1.60
N GLU A 74 -9.25 16.27 1.33
CA GLU A 74 -7.94 15.89 1.87
C GLU A 74 -7.93 15.90 3.41
N VAL A 75 -8.52 16.93 4.04
CA VAL A 75 -8.65 17.00 5.50
C VAL A 75 -9.47 15.83 6.05
N ARG A 76 -10.63 15.52 5.44
CA ARG A 76 -11.45 14.37 5.85
C ARG A 76 -10.70 13.05 5.72
N ALA A 77 -9.92 12.89 4.64
CA ALA A 77 -9.09 11.72 4.44
C ALA A 77 -8.12 11.52 5.61
N TYR A 78 -7.37 12.57 6.01
CA TYR A 78 -6.46 12.47 7.15
C TYR A 78 -7.16 12.27 8.49
N GLU A 79 -8.32 12.89 8.72
CA GLU A 79 -9.13 12.63 9.93
C GLU A 79 -9.54 11.14 10.01
N ASN A 80 -9.97 10.56 8.89
CA ASN A 80 -10.34 9.16 8.80
C ASN A 80 -9.14 8.22 9.03
N VAL A 81 -7.93 8.58 8.53
CA VAL A 81 -6.70 7.80 8.82
C VAL A 81 -6.43 7.76 10.31
N VAL A 82 -6.49 8.91 10.98
CA VAL A 82 -6.19 8.97 12.43
C VAL A 82 -7.18 8.10 13.22
N ASP A 83 -8.47 8.14 12.87
CA ASP A 83 -9.49 7.29 13.48
C ASP A 83 -9.27 5.79 13.16
N ALA A 84 -8.92 5.45 11.92
CA ALA A 84 -8.63 4.08 11.50
C ALA A 84 -7.40 3.51 12.24
N LEU A 85 -6.31 4.28 12.30
CA LEU A 85 -5.10 3.93 13.05
C LEU A 85 -5.40 3.71 14.53
N ALA A 86 -6.24 4.58 15.14
CA ALA A 86 -6.59 4.47 16.55
C ALA A 86 -7.40 3.21 16.87
N LYS A 87 -8.20 2.74 15.90
CA LYS A 87 -9.01 1.53 16.01
C LYS A 87 -8.34 0.29 15.42
N GLN A 88 -7.13 0.42 14.88
CA GLN A 88 -6.42 -0.62 14.12
C GLN A 88 -7.26 -1.25 13.01
N LEU A 89 -8.01 -0.42 12.28
CA LEU A 89 -8.82 -0.85 11.15
C LEU A 89 -8.02 -0.81 9.85
N PRO A 90 -8.19 -1.79 8.94
CA PRO A 90 -7.68 -1.69 7.58
C PRO A 90 -8.19 -0.42 6.89
N ILE A 91 -7.32 0.20 6.11
CA ILE A 91 -7.65 1.36 5.27
C ILE A 91 -7.71 0.96 3.79
N GLY A 92 -8.14 1.86 2.92
CA GLY A 92 -8.16 1.60 1.46
C GLY A 92 -6.79 1.21 0.90
N ASP A 93 -5.70 1.82 1.37
CA ASP A 93 -4.33 1.44 0.95
C ASP A 93 -3.95 0.00 1.34
N SER A 94 -4.70 -0.65 2.23
CA SER A 94 -4.45 -2.02 2.67
C SER A 94 -4.96 -3.10 1.70
N VAL A 95 -5.58 -2.73 0.58
CA VAL A 95 -6.17 -3.69 -0.38
C VAL A 95 -5.15 -4.70 -0.91
N GLY A 96 -3.93 -4.28 -1.26
CA GLY A 96 -2.89 -5.18 -1.78
C GLY A 96 -2.49 -6.26 -0.77
N PRO A 97 -2.04 -5.89 0.43
CA PRO A 97 -1.73 -6.84 1.49
C PRO A 97 -2.94 -7.69 1.90
N LEU A 98 -4.15 -7.14 1.87
CA LEU A 98 -5.38 -7.86 2.21
C LEU A 98 -5.69 -8.96 1.19
N VAL A 99 -5.53 -8.69 -0.10
CA VAL A 99 -5.68 -9.72 -1.15
C VAL A 99 -4.67 -10.85 -0.92
N VAL A 100 -3.42 -10.52 -0.63
CA VAL A 100 -2.38 -11.52 -0.35
C VAL A 100 -2.68 -12.33 0.91
N ALA A 101 -3.06 -11.66 2.01
CA ALA A 101 -3.38 -12.32 3.28
C ALA A 101 -4.58 -13.26 3.16
N THR A 102 -5.62 -12.84 2.43
CA THR A 102 -6.81 -13.67 2.18
C THR A 102 -6.51 -14.86 1.28
N LEU A 103 -5.68 -14.67 0.25
CA LEU A 103 -5.20 -15.76 -0.61
C LEU A 103 -4.34 -16.77 0.16
N ALA A 104 -3.40 -16.28 0.98
CA ALA A 104 -2.55 -17.12 1.82
C ALA A 104 -3.39 -17.99 2.77
N ARG A 105 -4.43 -17.39 3.39
CA ARG A 105 -5.36 -18.11 4.27
C ARG A 105 -6.17 -19.17 3.52
N GLU A 106 -6.69 -18.84 2.35
CA GLU A 106 -7.48 -19.78 1.54
C GLU A 106 -6.66 -21.01 1.12
N LEU A 107 -5.39 -20.79 0.76
CA LEU A 107 -4.49 -21.85 0.30
C LEU A 107 -3.77 -22.58 1.45
N ASN A 108 -4.05 -22.24 2.70
CA ASN A 108 -3.31 -22.73 3.89
C ASN A 108 -1.79 -22.58 3.73
N ALA A 109 -1.36 -21.41 3.25
CA ALA A 109 0.03 -21.12 2.96
C ALA A 109 0.90 -21.17 4.23
N GLU A 110 2.10 -21.73 4.10
CA GLU A 110 3.08 -21.79 5.18
C GLU A 110 3.98 -20.54 5.16
N GLU A 111 4.21 -19.93 6.31
CA GLU A 111 5.11 -18.79 6.42
C GLU A 111 6.59 -19.22 6.27
N VAL A 112 7.32 -18.51 5.41
CA VAL A 112 8.73 -18.75 5.13
C VAL A 112 9.55 -17.62 5.75
N LYS A 113 10.42 -17.97 6.69
CA LYS A 113 11.33 -17.00 7.34
C LYS A 113 12.46 -16.58 6.40
N LEU A 114 12.26 -15.46 5.71
CA LEU A 114 13.25 -14.85 4.81
C LEU A 114 14.24 -13.91 5.54
N GLY A 115 13.87 -13.46 6.75
CA GLY A 115 14.67 -12.53 7.56
C GLY A 115 14.79 -11.14 6.93
N VAL A 116 13.76 -10.69 6.22
CA VAL A 116 13.64 -9.31 5.73
C VAL A 116 12.78 -8.54 6.72
N GLU A 117 13.28 -7.38 7.12
CA GLU A 117 12.60 -6.51 8.07
C GLU A 117 11.22 -6.10 7.53
N ASP A 118 10.22 -6.04 8.41
CA ASP A 118 8.89 -5.54 8.09
C ASP A 118 8.16 -6.30 6.96
N THR A 119 8.55 -7.54 6.65
CA THR A 119 8.00 -8.29 5.51
C THR A 119 7.73 -9.75 5.83
N CYS A 120 6.55 -10.23 5.43
CA CYS A 120 6.17 -11.64 5.51
C CYS A 120 6.20 -12.27 4.12
N VAL A 121 6.66 -13.52 4.05
CA VAL A 121 6.59 -14.34 2.84
C VAL A 121 5.89 -15.65 3.18
N TYR A 122 4.97 -16.06 2.32
CA TYR A 122 4.26 -17.32 2.45
C TYR A 122 4.46 -18.17 1.21
N GLN A 123 4.40 -19.49 1.39
CA GLN A 123 4.46 -20.45 0.31
C GLN A 123 3.19 -21.29 0.30
N ALA A 124 2.62 -21.49 -0.88
CA ALA A 124 1.48 -22.37 -1.10
C ALA A 124 1.62 -23.13 -2.42
N ASP A 125 0.91 -24.24 -2.53
CA ASP A 125 0.69 -24.93 -3.80
C ASP A 125 -0.69 -24.57 -4.36
N PHE A 126 -0.74 -24.25 -5.65
CA PHE A 126 -1.99 -23.93 -6.35
C PHE A 126 -1.99 -24.57 -7.74
N GLU A 127 -2.89 -25.53 -7.96
CA GLU A 127 -3.03 -26.26 -9.24
C GLU A 127 -1.71 -26.75 -9.85
N GLY A 128 -0.84 -27.33 -9.02
CA GLY A 128 0.47 -27.84 -9.44
C GLY A 128 1.54 -26.77 -9.71
N ARG A 129 1.31 -25.53 -9.25
CA ARG A 129 2.27 -24.41 -9.27
C ARG A 129 2.64 -24.03 -7.85
N ARG A 130 3.87 -23.58 -7.66
CA ARG A 130 4.33 -23.03 -6.38
C ARG A 130 4.06 -21.54 -6.35
N LEU A 131 3.28 -21.07 -5.38
CA LEU A 131 3.04 -19.65 -5.14
C LEU A 131 3.94 -19.16 -4.01
N LEU A 132 4.60 -18.02 -4.24
CA LEU A 132 5.34 -17.27 -3.25
C LEU A 132 4.64 -15.93 -3.03
N LEU A 133 4.02 -15.78 -1.88
CA LEU A 133 3.17 -14.64 -1.55
C LEU A 133 3.95 -13.68 -0.66
N ILE A 134 4.07 -12.42 -1.04
CA ILE A 134 4.84 -11.39 -0.33
C ILE A 134 3.93 -10.24 0.07
N LYS A 135 3.97 -9.83 1.34
CA LYS A 135 3.33 -8.60 1.83
C LYS A 135 4.13 -8.01 2.98
N ALA A 136 3.89 -6.75 3.32
CA ALA A 136 4.43 -6.18 4.54
C ALA A 136 3.93 -6.93 5.80
N GLU A 137 4.71 -6.84 6.88
CA GLU A 137 4.34 -7.39 8.17
C GLU A 137 3.31 -6.49 8.85
N GLY A 138 2.17 -7.07 9.24
CA GLY A 138 1.08 -6.38 9.94
C GLY A 138 0.79 -7.03 11.29
N PRO A 139 -0.19 -6.52 12.07
CA PRO A 139 -1.22 -5.55 11.68
C PRO A 139 -0.83 -4.07 11.95
N GLY A 140 0.45 -3.76 12.12
CA GLY A 140 0.95 -2.40 12.29
C GLY A 140 0.91 -1.58 11.00
N SER A 141 1.07 -0.26 11.11
CA SER A 141 1.10 0.61 9.93
C SER A 141 2.47 0.53 9.24
N ASN A 142 2.56 -0.34 8.24
CA ASN A 142 3.84 -0.68 7.60
C ASN A 142 3.67 -0.98 6.11
N THR A 143 4.66 -0.57 5.29
CA THR A 143 4.74 -0.85 3.85
C THR A 143 5.85 -1.87 3.50
N GLY A 144 6.68 -2.25 4.49
CA GLY A 144 7.67 -3.31 4.35
C GLY A 144 8.85 -3.00 3.42
N ARG A 145 9.62 -4.04 3.11
CA ARG A 145 10.77 -3.98 2.18
C ARG A 145 10.57 -4.98 1.06
N LEU A 146 9.52 -4.74 0.28
CA LEU A 146 9.05 -5.67 -0.77
C LEU A 146 10.10 -5.90 -1.87
N ASP A 147 10.88 -4.87 -2.21
CA ASP A 147 12.02 -4.94 -3.14
C ASP A 147 13.13 -5.89 -2.64
N GLU A 148 13.51 -5.75 -1.37
CA GLU A 148 14.51 -6.61 -0.74
C GLU A 148 14.01 -8.05 -0.60
N ALA A 149 12.74 -8.22 -0.21
CA ALA A 149 12.10 -9.52 -0.09
C ALA A 149 12.00 -10.22 -1.44
N LEU A 150 11.56 -9.53 -2.50
CA LEU A 150 11.51 -10.07 -3.84
C LEU A 150 12.89 -10.54 -4.30
N ARG A 151 13.94 -9.73 -4.09
CA ARG A 151 15.32 -10.08 -4.46
C ARG A 151 15.80 -11.34 -3.74
N ARG A 152 15.55 -11.46 -2.43
CA ARG A 152 15.95 -12.65 -1.66
C ARG A 152 15.13 -13.89 -2.02
N VAL A 153 13.83 -13.74 -2.26
CA VAL A 153 12.95 -14.81 -2.73
C VAL A 153 13.44 -15.34 -4.08
N LEU A 154 13.80 -14.45 -5.00
CA LEU A 154 14.32 -14.85 -6.31
C LEU A 154 15.69 -15.53 -6.23
N ALA A 155 16.58 -15.03 -5.37
CA ALA A 155 17.89 -15.65 -5.17
C ALA A 155 17.80 -17.06 -4.57
N GLY A 156 16.84 -17.32 -3.68
CA GLY A 156 16.69 -18.61 -2.99
C GLY A 156 15.75 -19.61 -3.67
N TRP A 157 14.65 -19.13 -4.23
CA TRP A 157 13.54 -19.94 -4.76
C TRP A 157 13.08 -19.54 -6.16
N GLY A 158 13.73 -18.56 -6.79
CA GLY A 158 13.34 -18.03 -8.09
C GLY A 158 13.79 -18.83 -9.31
N ALA A 159 14.45 -19.97 -9.14
CA ALA A 159 15.02 -20.74 -10.26
C ALA A 159 13.98 -21.10 -11.35
N ASN A 160 12.72 -21.31 -10.95
CA ASN A 160 11.60 -21.59 -11.85
C ASN A 160 10.54 -20.46 -11.84
N ALA A 161 10.90 -19.26 -11.40
CA ALA A 161 9.98 -18.14 -11.43
C ALA A 161 9.68 -17.74 -12.89
N THR A 162 8.41 -17.69 -13.27
CA THR A 162 8.00 -17.30 -14.64
C THR A 162 7.14 -16.05 -14.68
N LEU A 163 6.50 -15.70 -13.55
CA LEU A 163 5.55 -14.60 -13.44
C LEU A 163 5.65 -13.93 -12.08
N VAL A 164 5.58 -12.59 -12.07
CA VAL A 164 5.41 -11.80 -10.85
C VAL A 164 4.16 -10.92 -10.99
N VAL A 165 3.21 -11.11 -10.07
CA VAL A 165 1.96 -10.36 -10.01
C VAL A 165 2.03 -9.36 -8.87
N THR A 166 1.96 -8.06 -9.15
CA THR A 166 1.88 -7.01 -8.14
C THR A 166 0.44 -6.54 -7.97
N ILE A 167 -0.02 -6.42 -6.73
CA ILE A 167 -1.38 -5.99 -6.39
C ILE A 167 -1.28 -4.71 -5.58
N ASP A 168 -1.86 -3.63 -6.07
CA ASP A 168 -1.75 -2.31 -5.44
C ASP A 168 -3.06 -1.52 -5.49
N ALA A 169 -3.17 -0.53 -4.61
CA ALA A 169 -4.17 0.52 -4.71
C ALA A 169 -3.80 1.51 -5.81
N ALA A 170 -4.77 1.98 -6.58
CA ALA A 170 -4.55 3.05 -7.56
C ALA A 170 -5.63 4.11 -7.48
N LEU A 171 -5.22 5.38 -7.60
CA LEU A 171 -6.17 6.48 -7.67
C LEU A 171 -7.08 6.32 -8.88
N LYS A 172 -8.37 6.46 -8.64
CA LYS A 172 -9.42 6.45 -9.65
C LYS A 172 -9.62 7.86 -10.20
N PHE A 173 -9.97 7.94 -11.48
CA PHE A 173 -10.54 9.16 -12.03
C PHE A 173 -12.01 9.31 -11.59
N GLU A 174 -12.54 10.54 -11.62
CA GLU A 174 -13.91 10.81 -11.18
C GLU A 174 -15.00 10.05 -11.95
N GLY A 175 -14.70 9.63 -13.19
CA GLY A 175 -15.59 8.78 -13.98
C GLY A 175 -15.49 7.27 -13.69
N GLU A 176 -14.50 6.84 -12.92
CA GLU A 176 -14.26 5.44 -12.54
C GLU A 176 -14.94 5.12 -11.20
N ARG A 177 -15.33 3.86 -11.03
CA ARG A 177 -15.97 3.39 -9.80
C ARG A 177 -14.91 2.91 -8.81
N SER A 178 -15.20 3.11 -7.53
CA SER A 178 -14.41 2.51 -6.46
C SER A 178 -14.52 0.99 -6.54
N GLY A 179 -13.38 0.31 -6.40
CA GLY A 179 -13.28 -1.13 -6.54
C GLY A 179 -13.15 -1.64 -7.98
N ASP A 180 -13.17 -0.76 -9.00
CA ASP A 180 -12.86 -1.18 -10.37
C ASP A 180 -11.44 -1.75 -10.41
N VAL A 181 -11.27 -2.87 -11.14
CA VAL A 181 -9.97 -3.54 -11.27
C VAL A 181 -9.39 -3.25 -12.64
N ALA A 182 -8.17 -2.70 -12.66
CA ALA A 182 -7.39 -2.52 -13.88
C ALA A 182 -6.18 -3.45 -13.85
N GLU A 183 -5.90 -4.15 -14.93
CA GLU A 183 -4.78 -5.10 -15.00
C GLU A 183 -4.00 -4.99 -16.30
N GLY A 184 -2.74 -5.41 -16.27
CA GLY A 184 -1.90 -5.42 -17.45
C GLY A 184 -0.44 -5.75 -17.17
N TYR A 185 0.33 -5.91 -18.25
CA TYR A 185 1.78 -6.13 -18.15
C TYR A 185 2.50 -4.85 -17.76
N GLY A 186 3.45 -4.97 -16.84
CA GLY A 186 4.20 -3.85 -16.26
C GLY A 186 4.10 -3.83 -14.73
N VAL A 187 4.94 -3.02 -14.10
CA VAL A 187 4.80 -2.71 -12.67
C VAL A 187 4.05 -1.39 -12.56
N ALA A 188 2.86 -1.45 -11.97
CA ALA A 188 2.11 -0.27 -11.61
C ALA A 188 2.01 -0.27 -10.08
N ILE A 189 2.94 0.47 -9.47
CA ILE A 189 2.96 0.71 -8.03
C ILE A 189 2.85 2.22 -7.81
N GLY A 190 1.94 2.63 -6.94
CA GLY A 190 1.68 4.01 -6.55
C GLY A 190 2.78 4.60 -5.64
N GLY A 191 2.56 5.84 -5.20
CA GLY A 191 3.45 6.51 -4.25
C GLY A 191 4.70 7.15 -4.86
N THR A 192 5.80 7.14 -4.09
CA THR A 192 7.02 7.93 -4.38
C THR A 192 7.85 7.41 -5.55
N GLY A 193 7.49 6.25 -6.13
CA GLY A 193 8.20 5.61 -7.23
C GLY A 193 9.47 4.84 -6.83
N VAL A 194 9.91 4.92 -5.56
CA VAL A 194 11.11 4.19 -5.08
C VAL A 194 10.86 2.68 -5.02
N GLU A 195 9.72 2.26 -4.47
CA GLU A 195 9.34 0.84 -4.41
C GLU A 195 9.10 0.26 -5.80
N LYS A 196 8.41 1.03 -6.66
CA LYS A 196 8.23 0.70 -8.07
C LYS A 196 9.58 0.43 -8.74
N TYR A 197 10.53 1.37 -8.64
CA TYR A 197 11.84 1.24 -9.26
C TYR A 197 12.61 0.04 -8.72
N GLY A 198 12.60 -0.18 -7.39
CA GLY A 198 13.29 -1.32 -6.78
C GLY A 198 12.74 -2.67 -7.25
N ILE A 199 11.41 -2.79 -7.39
CA ILE A 199 10.79 -4.00 -7.92
C ILE A 199 11.08 -4.16 -9.42
N GLU A 200 10.94 -3.10 -10.22
CA GLU A 200 11.25 -3.14 -11.67
C GLU A 200 12.72 -3.52 -11.95
N GLU A 201 13.66 -3.00 -11.17
CA GLU A 201 15.08 -3.32 -11.24
C GLU A 201 15.30 -4.82 -11.01
N VAL A 202 14.77 -5.36 -9.91
CA VAL A 202 14.89 -6.79 -9.57
C VAL A 202 14.24 -7.66 -10.66
N LEU A 203 13.06 -7.30 -11.16
CA LEU A 203 12.41 -8.09 -12.22
C LEU A 203 13.21 -8.08 -13.52
N THR A 204 13.84 -6.95 -13.85
CA THR A 204 14.70 -6.80 -15.02
C THR A 204 15.98 -7.64 -14.88
N GLU A 205 16.61 -7.64 -13.70
CA GLU A 205 17.80 -8.47 -13.40
C GLU A 205 17.56 -9.95 -13.65
N TYR A 206 16.36 -10.45 -13.30
CA TYR A 206 15.98 -11.86 -13.43
C TYR A 206 15.21 -12.18 -14.74
N GLY A 207 15.00 -11.20 -15.61
CA GLY A 207 14.30 -11.39 -16.89
C GLY A 207 12.82 -11.81 -16.74
N LEU A 208 12.17 -11.40 -15.65
CA LEU A 208 10.79 -11.78 -15.32
C LEU A 208 9.78 -10.80 -15.91
N LYS A 209 8.59 -11.32 -16.23
CA LYS A 209 7.48 -10.52 -16.74
C LYS A 209 6.66 -9.97 -15.58
N PRO A 210 6.62 -8.64 -15.35
CA PRO A 210 5.71 -8.05 -14.38
C PRO A 210 4.28 -8.05 -14.90
N TYR A 211 3.34 -8.36 -14.03
CA TYR A 211 1.91 -8.20 -14.25
C TYR A 211 1.31 -7.44 -13.07
N ALA A 212 0.59 -6.36 -13.33
CA ALA A 212 -0.01 -5.55 -12.27
C ALA A 212 -1.52 -5.73 -12.26
N LEU A 213 -2.08 -5.76 -11.04
CA LEU A 213 -3.51 -5.67 -10.77
C LEU A 213 -3.72 -4.49 -9.82
N LEU A 214 -4.52 -3.52 -10.26
CA LEU A 214 -4.77 -2.27 -9.57
C LEU A 214 -6.22 -2.19 -9.15
N ILE A 215 -6.46 -1.95 -7.85
CA ILE A 215 -7.80 -1.72 -7.32
C ILE A 215 -8.01 -0.21 -7.21
N LYS A 216 -9.01 0.29 -7.95
CA LYS A 216 -9.28 1.73 -8.09
C LYS A 216 -10.01 2.29 -6.88
N MET A 217 -9.53 3.41 -6.35
CA MET A 217 -10.16 4.12 -5.23
C MET A 217 -9.85 5.62 -5.27
N SER A 218 -10.62 6.45 -4.59
CA SER A 218 -10.28 7.86 -4.40
C SER A 218 -9.17 8.03 -3.36
N GLU A 219 -8.57 9.22 -3.31
CA GLU A 219 -7.58 9.58 -2.28
C GLU A 219 -8.21 9.54 -0.87
N GLU A 220 -9.47 9.94 -0.75
CA GLU A 220 -10.24 9.84 0.50
C GLU A 220 -10.41 8.37 0.92
N GLU A 221 -10.73 7.48 -0.01
CA GLU A 221 -10.92 6.05 0.26
C GLU A 221 -9.62 5.34 0.65
N ALA A 222 -8.50 5.68 0.00
CA ALA A 222 -7.17 5.11 0.33
C ALA A 222 -6.78 5.32 1.80
N LEU A 223 -7.23 6.44 2.36
CA LEU A 223 -6.92 6.90 3.71
C LEU A 223 -8.05 6.64 4.71
N SER A 224 -9.21 6.20 4.25
CA SER A 224 -10.37 5.89 5.11
C SER A 224 -10.42 4.42 5.50
N PRO A 225 -11.14 4.07 6.59
CA PRO A 225 -11.47 2.68 6.87
C PRO A 225 -12.01 1.96 5.62
N LEU A 226 -11.56 0.74 5.40
CA LEU A 226 -11.88 -0.04 4.21
C LEU A 226 -13.41 -0.16 4.03
N SER A 227 -13.91 0.35 2.91
CA SER A 227 -15.33 0.28 2.57
C SER A 227 -15.74 -1.13 2.18
N ARG A 228 -17.05 -1.39 2.19
CA ARG A 228 -17.60 -2.68 1.74
C ARG A 228 -17.28 -2.92 0.27
N GLU A 229 -17.38 -1.87 -0.55
CA GLU A 229 -17.11 -1.91 -1.99
C GLU A 229 -15.66 -2.31 -2.26
N LEU A 230 -14.69 -1.72 -1.54
CA LEU A 230 -13.28 -2.09 -1.68
C LEU A 230 -12.97 -3.49 -1.13
N TYR A 231 -13.65 -3.91 -0.06
CA TYR A 231 -13.52 -5.27 0.45
C TYR A 231 -14.03 -6.32 -0.56
N GLU A 232 -15.20 -6.09 -1.16
CA GLU A 232 -15.75 -6.96 -2.23
C GLU A 232 -14.84 -6.97 -3.47
N ALA A 233 -14.22 -5.82 -3.79
CA ALA A 233 -13.21 -5.73 -4.83
C ALA A 233 -11.95 -6.55 -4.51
N CYS A 234 -11.48 -6.58 -3.26
CA CYS A 234 -10.37 -7.44 -2.84
C CYS A 234 -10.68 -8.93 -3.08
N LEU A 235 -11.88 -9.37 -2.72
CA LEU A 235 -12.29 -10.75 -2.95
C LEU A 235 -12.33 -11.08 -4.45
N SER A 236 -12.82 -10.16 -5.27
CA SER A 236 -12.85 -10.32 -6.72
C SER A 236 -11.45 -10.31 -7.33
N ALA A 237 -10.56 -9.42 -6.84
CA ALA A 237 -9.16 -9.33 -7.25
C ALA A 237 -8.40 -10.62 -6.91
N LYS A 238 -8.62 -11.20 -5.73
CA LYS A 238 -8.06 -12.51 -5.33
C LYS A 238 -8.44 -13.62 -6.32
N GLU A 239 -9.72 -13.70 -6.72
CA GLU A 239 -10.15 -14.66 -7.76
C GLU A 239 -9.49 -14.37 -9.12
N ARG A 240 -9.36 -13.09 -9.49
CA ARG A 240 -8.68 -12.70 -10.72
C ARG A 240 -7.20 -13.07 -10.73
N VAL A 241 -6.49 -12.90 -9.60
CA VAL A 241 -5.09 -13.32 -9.44
C VAL A 241 -4.94 -14.82 -9.69
N LYS A 242 -5.85 -15.66 -9.15
CA LYS A 242 -5.86 -17.10 -9.44
C LYS A 242 -6.00 -17.38 -10.93
N GLN A 243 -6.88 -16.66 -11.64
CA GLN A 243 -7.03 -16.79 -13.09
C GLN A 243 -5.76 -16.35 -13.85
N ILE A 244 -5.17 -15.21 -13.48
CA ILE A 244 -3.92 -14.70 -14.09
C ILE A 244 -2.81 -15.74 -13.96
N VAL A 245 -2.68 -16.38 -12.79
CA VAL A 245 -1.72 -17.47 -12.56
C VAL A 245 -1.95 -18.61 -13.55
N LEU A 246 -3.19 -19.08 -13.73
CA LEU A 246 -3.52 -20.16 -14.65
C LEU A 246 -3.30 -19.80 -16.12
N GLU A 247 -3.62 -18.56 -16.51
CA GLU A 247 -3.49 -18.04 -17.87
C GLU A 247 -2.03 -17.83 -18.30
N ASN A 248 -1.15 -17.49 -17.35
CA ASN A 248 0.20 -16.99 -17.66
C ASN A 248 1.34 -17.83 -17.07
N SER A 249 1.06 -19.03 -16.55
CA SER A 249 2.09 -19.97 -16.07
C SER A 249 1.71 -21.43 -16.33
N ALA A 250 2.71 -22.30 -16.41
CA ALA A 250 2.54 -23.75 -16.58
C ALA A 250 2.63 -24.50 -15.24
N GLN A 251 2.18 -25.75 -15.22
CA GLN A 251 2.41 -26.62 -14.05
C GLN A 251 3.91 -26.82 -13.82
N GLY A 252 4.32 -26.80 -12.56
CA GLY A 252 5.74 -26.83 -12.15
C GLY A 252 6.40 -25.45 -12.06
N ASP A 253 5.77 -24.40 -12.60
CA ASP A 253 6.27 -23.03 -12.49
C ASP A 253 6.14 -22.50 -11.05
N THR A 254 7.00 -21.53 -10.73
CA THR A 254 6.87 -20.69 -9.55
C THR A 254 6.30 -19.34 -9.94
N VAL A 255 5.26 -18.89 -9.24
CA VAL A 255 4.66 -17.56 -9.43
C VAL A 255 4.77 -16.77 -8.13
N ILE A 256 5.22 -15.52 -8.25
CA ILE A 256 5.37 -14.62 -7.10
C ILE A 256 4.22 -13.63 -7.13
N ILE A 257 3.55 -13.45 -5.99
CA ILE A 257 2.45 -12.50 -5.84
C ILE A 257 2.85 -11.52 -4.74
N VAL A 258 2.86 -10.22 -5.05
CA VAL A 258 3.31 -9.15 -4.15
C VAL A 258 2.15 -8.22 -3.87
N GLY A 259 1.73 -8.12 -2.61
CA GLY A 259 0.73 -7.19 -2.13
C GLY A 259 1.40 -5.93 -1.63
N VAL A 260 1.13 -4.81 -2.31
CA VAL A 260 1.71 -3.50 -2.04
C VAL A 260 0.68 -2.61 -1.34
N GLY A 261 1.14 -1.87 -0.32
CA GLY A 261 0.32 -0.97 0.47
C GLY A 261 0.50 -1.17 1.98
N ASN A 262 -0.20 -0.35 2.76
CA ASN A 262 -0.14 -0.34 4.21
C ASN A 262 -0.81 -1.57 4.85
N THR A 263 -0.22 -2.12 5.91
CA THR A 263 -0.72 -3.32 6.60
C THR A 263 -1.47 -3.08 7.90
N VAL A 264 -1.85 -1.83 8.19
CA VAL A 264 -2.68 -1.53 9.37
C VAL A 264 -3.92 -2.42 9.39
N GLY A 265 -4.17 -3.09 10.52
CA GLY A 265 -5.33 -3.96 10.69
C GLY A 265 -5.33 -5.24 9.85
N VAL A 266 -4.26 -5.53 9.09
CA VAL A 266 -4.13 -6.73 8.24
C VAL A 266 -3.01 -7.64 8.74
N ALA A 267 -3.38 -8.76 9.35
CA ALA A 267 -2.45 -9.82 9.78
C ALA A 267 -2.31 -10.91 8.71
#